data_AF-A0A9E5TNN2-F1
#
_entry.id   AF-A0A9E5TNN2-F1
#
_cell.length_a   1.000
_cell.length_b   1.000
_cell.length_c   1.000
_cell.angle_alpha   90.00
_cell.angle_beta   90.00
_cell.angle_gamma   90.00
#
_symmetry.space_group_name_H-M   'P 1'
#
loop_
_entity.id
_entity.type
_entity.pdbx_description
1 polymer ?
#
loop_
_entity_poly.entity_id
_entity_poly.type
_entity_poly.pdbx_seq_one_letter_code
_entity_poly.pdbx_strand_id
1 'polypeptide(L)'
;MTEKTDASTGKVTVTCQFCLTLNRVDLSRAEQRPKCGECGKPILLDRPVKVTEDDFQQVIAGADVPVMVDFYADWCGPCKVMAPVLDEFAHAHRGEVLVAKLDTDRSPRTAEQYGIRGIPTLIVFKGGKEAARRTGVVAREELENLLAGD
;
A
#
# COMPACT_ATOMS: atom_id res chain seq x y z
N MET A 1 0.02 35.64 17.56
CA MET A 1 0.46 35.17 16.24
C MET A 1 0.40 33.66 16.31
N THR A 2 -0.69 33.07 15.83
CA THR A 2 -0.95 31.64 15.97
C THR A 2 -0.03 30.92 15.00
N GLU A 3 0.97 30.21 15.52
CA GLU A 3 1.73 29.22 14.74
C GLU A 3 0.74 28.20 14.21
N LYS A 4 0.58 28.17 12.89
CA LYS A 4 -0.08 27.07 12.20
C LYS A 4 0.86 25.88 12.34
N THR A 5 0.54 24.96 13.24
CA THR A 5 1.16 23.64 13.27
C THR A 5 1.05 23.06 11.87
N ASP A 6 2.20 22.81 11.24
CA ASP A 6 2.28 22.17 9.93
C ASP A 6 1.57 20.81 10.04
N ALA A 7 0.41 20.71 9.37
CA ALA A 7 -0.37 19.49 9.37
C ALA A 7 0.46 18.45 8.63
N SER A 8 1.02 17.48 9.35
CA SER A 8 1.75 16.34 8.79
C SER A 8 0.95 15.81 7.59
N THR A 9 1.45 16.03 6.38
CA THR A 9 0.70 15.70 5.18
C THR A 9 0.67 14.18 5.05
N GLY A 10 -0.51 13.58 4.92
CA GLY A 10 -0.65 12.15 4.64
C GLY A 10 -0.71 11.87 3.14
N LYS A 11 0.01 12.64 2.31
CA LYS A 11 -0.18 12.59 0.86
C LYS A 11 0.38 11.31 0.29
N VAL A 12 -0.41 10.66 -0.56
CA VAL A 12 0.01 9.49 -1.33
C VAL A 12 -0.54 9.56 -2.75
N THR A 13 0.11 8.86 -3.67
CA THR A 13 -0.47 8.54 -4.98
C THR A 13 -1.15 7.18 -4.90
N VAL A 14 -2.38 7.08 -5.38
CA VAL A 14 -3.13 5.82 -5.44
C VAL A 14 -3.83 5.67 -6.79
N THR A 15 -3.84 4.44 -7.30
CA THR A 15 -4.56 4.06 -8.51
C THR A 15 -6.03 3.87 -8.20
N CYS A 16 -6.93 4.55 -8.94
CA CYS A 16 -8.37 4.37 -8.77
C CYS A 16 -8.77 2.93 -9.12
N GLN A 17 -9.48 2.27 -8.21
CA GLN A 17 -9.91 0.87 -8.35
C GLN A 17 -10.98 0.65 -9.43
N PHE A 18 -11.46 1.72 -10.08
CA PHE A 18 -12.55 1.66 -11.03
C PHE A 18 -12.18 2.11 -12.45
N CYS A 19 -11.34 3.13 -12.59
CA CYS A 19 -10.91 3.66 -13.88
C CYS A 19 -9.40 3.70 -14.06
N LEU A 20 -8.62 3.23 -13.06
CA LEU A 20 -7.16 3.17 -13.07
C LEU A 20 -6.44 4.52 -13.12
N THR A 21 -7.16 5.64 -13.09
CA THR A 21 -6.53 6.97 -12.99
C THR A 21 -5.75 7.09 -11.68
N LEU A 22 -4.54 7.65 -11.76
CA LEU A 22 -3.76 8.01 -10.58
C LEU A 22 -4.34 9.25 -9.92
N ASN A 23 -4.51 9.18 -8.60
CA ASN A 23 -5.03 10.27 -7.79
C ASN A 23 -4.05 10.56 -6.66
N ARG A 24 -3.86 11.85 -6.37
CA ARG A 24 -3.21 12.26 -5.12
C ARG A 24 -4.29 12.37 -4.05
N VAL A 25 -4.11 11.66 -2.96
CA VAL A 25 -5.04 11.66 -1.82
C VAL A 25 -4.31 11.98 -0.53
N ASP A 26 -5.01 12.57 0.43
CA ASP A 26 -4.53 12.78 1.78
C ASP A 26 -5.10 11.68 2.68
N LEU A 27 -4.26 10.72 3.06
CA LEU A 27 -4.67 9.59 3.89
C LEU A 27 -5.15 10.02 5.28
N SER A 28 -4.62 11.13 5.82
CA SER A 28 -5.12 11.68 7.10
C SER A 28 -6.61 12.07 7.05
N ARG A 29 -7.17 12.18 5.83
CA ARG A 29 -8.58 12.50 5.56
C ARG A 29 -9.33 11.33 4.93
N ALA A 30 -8.83 10.10 5.05
CA ALA A 30 -9.43 8.93 4.42
C ALA A 30 -10.93 8.81 4.74
N GLU A 31 -11.37 9.14 5.96
CA GLU A 31 -12.78 9.12 6.39
C GLU A 31 -13.72 10.01 5.57
N GLN A 32 -13.20 11.06 4.92
CA GLN A 32 -13.98 11.93 4.03
C GLN A 32 -14.36 11.26 2.70
N ARG A 33 -13.93 10.00 2.49
CA ARG A 33 -14.19 9.19 1.29
C ARG A 33 -13.82 9.95 0.01
N PRO A 34 -12.53 10.26 -0.19
CA PRO A 34 -12.08 10.99 -1.36
C PRO A 34 -12.56 10.30 -2.64
N LYS A 35 -12.90 11.10 -3.65
CA LYS A 35 -13.38 10.62 -4.95
C LYS A 35 -12.28 10.75 -5.98
N CYS A 36 -12.29 9.84 -6.96
CA CYS A 36 -11.45 9.94 -8.12
C CYS A 36 -11.79 11.20 -8.92
N GLY A 37 -10.79 11.97 -9.31
CA GLY A 37 -10.96 13.19 -10.11
C GLY A 37 -11.46 12.95 -11.53
N GLU A 38 -11.29 11.74 -12.06
CA GLU A 38 -11.72 11.37 -13.41
C GLU A 38 -13.13 10.77 -13.40
N CYS A 39 -13.32 9.63 -12.73
CA CYS A 39 -14.60 8.89 -12.80
C CYS A 39 -15.58 9.20 -11.65
N GLY A 40 -15.21 10.04 -10.68
CA GLY A 40 -16.05 10.46 -9.55
C GLY A 40 -16.39 9.37 -8.51
N LYS A 41 -15.91 8.14 -8.69
CA LYS A 41 -16.13 7.03 -7.75
C LYS A 41 -15.25 7.18 -6.52
N PRO A 42 -15.66 6.65 -5.34
CA PRO A 42 -14.85 6.71 -4.14
C PRO A 42 -13.52 5.97 -4.35
N ILE A 43 -12.43 6.52 -3.84
CA ILE A 43 -11.16 5.79 -3.75
C ILE A 43 -11.24 4.92 -2.50
N LEU A 44 -11.03 3.61 -2.66
CA LEU A 44 -11.11 2.66 -1.56
C LEU A 44 -9.75 2.62 -0.85
N LEU A 45 -9.69 3.15 0.37
CA LEU A 45 -8.46 3.26 1.18
C LEU A 45 -8.50 2.36 2.43
N ASP A 46 -9.51 1.51 2.54
CA ASP A 46 -9.80 0.60 3.65
C ASP A 46 -9.39 -0.85 3.33
N ARG A 47 -8.62 -1.06 2.25
CA ARG A 47 -8.22 -2.37 1.72
C ARG A 47 -6.97 -2.21 0.84
N PRO A 48 -6.21 -3.30 0.57
CA PRO A 48 -5.05 -3.26 -0.32
C PRO A 48 -5.40 -2.71 -1.70
N VAL A 49 -4.68 -1.67 -2.12
CA VAL A 49 -4.83 -1.09 -3.46
C VAL A 49 -3.93 -1.83 -4.45
N LYS A 50 -4.47 -2.18 -5.62
CA LYS A 50 -3.65 -2.79 -6.66
C LYS A 50 -2.71 -1.75 -7.24
N VAL A 51 -1.43 -2.09 -7.29
CA VAL A 51 -0.38 -1.35 -7.98
C VAL A 51 0.18 -2.20 -9.11
N THR A 52 0.75 -1.53 -10.10
CA THR A 52 1.33 -2.12 -11.30
C THR A 52 2.78 -1.68 -11.43
N GLU A 53 3.51 -2.33 -12.31
CA GLU A 53 4.89 -1.95 -12.62
C GLU A 53 5.05 -0.47 -13.00
N ASP A 54 4.06 0.10 -13.71
CA ASP A 54 4.11 1.48 -14.19
C ASP A 54 3.90 2.52 -13.08
N ASP A 55 3.06 2.22 -12.10
CA ASP A 55 2.72 3.17 -11.02
C ASP A 55 3.50 2.91 -9.71
N PHE A 56 4.13 1.75 -9.57
CA PHE A 56 4.72 1.29 -8.32
C PHE A 56 5.67 2.31 -7.67
N GLN A 57 6.65 2.81 -8.45
CA GLN A 57 7.65 3.75 -7.95
C GLN A 57 7.01 5.07 -7.51
N GLN A 58 6.01 5.56 -8.23
CA GLN A 58 5.30 6.78 -7.87
C GLN A 58 4.50 6.60 -6.58
N VAL A 59 3.92 5.42 -6.36
CA VAL A 59 3.18 5.09 -5.14
C VAL A 59 4.10 5.07 -3.93
N ILE A 60 5.25 4.38 -3.99
CA ILE A 60 6.13 4.23 -2.81
C ILE A 60 7.00 5.46 -2.53
N ALA A 61 7.51 6.14 -3.56
CA ALA A 61 8.46 7.24 -3.40
C ALA A 61 7.76 8.57 -3.11
N GLY A 62 6.50 8.72 -3.56
CA GLY A 62 5.69 9.91 -3.36
C GLY A 62 4.77 9.86 -2.15
N ALA A 63 4.95 8.87 -1.26
CA ALA A 63 4.13 8.69 -0.07
C ALA A 63 4.76 9.34 1.17
N ASP A 64 4.00 10.21 1.82
CA ASP A 64 4.36 10.83 3.11
C ASP A 64 4.09 9.90 4.30
N VAL A 65 3.41 8.78 4.07
CA VAL A 65 3.14 7.73 5.07
C VAL A 65 3.81 6.41 4.66
N PRO A 66 3.97 5.44 5.57
CA PRO A 66 4.45 4.12 5.21
C PRO A 66 3.55 3.45 4.15
N VAL A 67 4.17 2.70 3.25
CA VAL A 67 3.46 1.87 2.25
C VAL A 67 3.83 0.41 2.48
N MET A 68 2.85 -0.42 2.85
CA MET A 68 3.03 -1.87 2.96
C MET A 68 2.58 -2.52 1.66
N VAL A 69 3.48 -3.24 0.99
CA VAL A 69 3.20 -3.90 -0.29
C VAL A 69 3.22 -5.42 -0.12
N ASP A 70 2.12 -6.07 -0.49
CA ASP A 70 2.03 -7.51 -0.69
C ASP A 70 2.39 -7.91 -2.13
N PHE A 71 3.54 -8.55 -2.28
CA PHE A 71 3.97 -9.18 -3.53
C PHE A 71 3.37 -10.58 -3.61
N TYR A 72 2.42 -10.77 -4.53
CA TYR A 72 1.59 -11.96 -4.60
C TYR A 72 1.45 -12.50 -6.04
N ALA A 73 0.70 -13.60 -6.20
CA ALA A 73 0.17 -14.06 -7.49
C ALA A 73 -1.21 -14.73 -7.30
N ASP A 74 -2.07 -14.71 -8.32
CA ASP A 74 -3.46 -15.19 -8.22
C ASP A 74 -3.57 -16.71 -7.95
N TRP A 75 -2.60 -17.49 -8.41
CA TRP A 75 -2.54 -18.94 -8.23
C TRP A 75 -1.96 -19.37 -6.87
N CYS A 76 -1.34 -18.44 -6.13
CA CYS A 76 -0.62 -18.73 -4.90
C CYS A 76 -1.58 -19.00 -3.73
N GLY A 77 -1.63 -20.26 -3.27
CA GLY A 77 -2.44 -20.68 -2.11
C GLY A 77 -2.15 -19.87 -0.83
N PRO A 78 -0.89 -19.78 -0.38
CA PRO A 78 -0.53 -18.97 0.79
C PRO A 78 -0.91 -17.49 0.66
N CYS A 79 -0.82 -16.91 -0.54
CA CYS A 79 -1.22 -15.53 -0.78
C CYS A 79 -2.72 -15.31 -0.56
N LYS A 80 -3.56 -16.30 -0.91
CA LYS A 80 -5.01 -16.26 -0.61
C LYS A 80 -5.31 -16.30 0.88
N VAL A 81 -4.45 -16.93 1.68
CA VAL A 81 -4.56 -16.93 3.15
C VAL A 81 -4.13 -15.58 3.73
N MET A 82 -3.11 -14.95 3.15
CA MET A 82 -2.61 -13.63 3.59
C MET A 82 -3.59 -12.49 3.27
N ALA A 83 -4.30 -12.57 2.14
CA ALA A 83 -5.20 -11.52 1.65
C ALA A 83 -6.22 -11.00 2.70
N PRO A 84 -7.04 -11.84 3.37
CA PRO A 84 -7.98 -11.35 4.37
C PRO A 84 -7.30 -10.69 5.58
N VAL A 85 -6.10 -11.14 5.97
CA VAL A 85 -5.34 -10.52 7.07
C VAL A 85 -4.91 -9.09 6.69
N LEU A 86 -4.50 -8.89 5.43
CA LEU A 86 -4.16 -7.57 4.90
C LEU A 86 -5.39 -6.67 4.71
N ASP A 87 -6.54 -7.24 4.33
CA ASP A 87 -7.81 -6.51 4.26
C ASP A 87 -8.19 -5.95 5.63
N GLU A 88 -8.16 -6.78 6.68
CA GLU A 88 -8.45 -6.36 8.06
C GLU A 88 -7.43 -5.33 8.58
N PHE A 89 -6.14 -5.54 8.30
CA PHE A 89 -5.08 -4.61 8.68
C PHE A 89 -5.26 -3.25 8.00
N ALA A 90 -5.49 -3.23 6.69
CA ALA A 90 -5.73 -2.00 5.93
C ALA A 90 -6.96 -1.24 6.44
N HIS A 91 -8.02 -1.95 6.81
CA HIS A 91 -9.22 -1.35 7.39
C HIS A 91 -8.94 -0.70 8.75
N ALA A 92 -8.20 -1.40 9.63
CA ALA A 92 -7.92 -0.93 10.98
C ALA A 92 -6.92 0.24 11.03
N HIS A 93 -6.00 0.31 10.07
CA HIS A 93 -4.95 1.34 9.99
C HIS A 93 -5.23 2.39 8.90
N ARG A 94 -6.51 2.55 8.55
CA ARG A 94 -6.94 3.49 7.52
C ARG A 94 -6.52 4.90 7.89
N GLY A 95 -5.69 5.49 7.02
CA GLY A 95 -5.19 6.86 7.17
C GLY A 95 -3.79 6.96 7.77
N GLU A 96 -3.26 5.86 8.31
CA GLU A 96 -1.91 5.78 8.89
C GLU A 96 -0.91 5.10 7.96
N VAL A 97 -1.36 4.09 7.21
CA VAL A 97 -0.55 3.33 6.26
C VAL A 97 -1.32 3.14 4.95
N LEU A 98 -0.61 3.17 3.83
CA LEU A 98 -1.14 2.68 2.57
C LEU A 98 -0.83 1.19 2.43
N VAL A 99 -1.86 0.35 2.41
CA VAL A 99 -1.67 -1.06 2.04
C VAL A 99 -1.87 -1.20 0.54
N ALA A 100 -0.90 -1.80 -0.14
CA ALA A 100 -0.89 -2.04 -1.57
C ALA A 100 -0.59 -3.51 -1.86
N LYS A 101 -0.92 -3.94 -3.07
CA LYS A 101 -0.61 -5.29 -3.56
C LYS A 101 -0.14 -5.26 -5.00
N LEU A 102 0.91 -6.02 -5.29
CA LEU A 102 1.55 -6.12 -6.59
C LEU A 102 1.57 -7.58 -7.05
N ASP A 103 0.97 -7.82 -8.20
CA ASP A 103 0.96 -9.14 -8.85
C ASP A 103 2.31 -9.34 -9.56
N THR A 104 3.09 -10.30 -9.07
CA THR A 104 4.45 -10.60 -9.54
C THR A 104 4.48 -11.21 -10.94
N ASP A 105 3.42 -11.90 -11.37
CA ASP A 105 3.32 -12.42 -12.75
C ASP A 105 3.11 -11.29 -13.76
N ARG A 106 2.42 -10.22 -13.34
CA ARG A 106 2.13 -9.05 -14.19
C ARG A 106 3.17 -7.94 -14.07
N SER A 107 4.03 -8.00 -13.08
CA SER A 107 5.04 -6.98 -12.79
C SER A 107 6.42 -7.62 -12.55
N PRO A 108 6.94 -8.40 -13.52
CA PRO A 108 8.15 -9.18 -13.34
C PRO A 108 9.41 -8.31 -13.14
N ARG A 109 9.47 -7.11 -13.75
CA ARG A 109 10.63 -6.22 -13.56
C ARG A 109 10.67 -5.68 -12.14
N THR A 110 9.51 -5.28 -11.59
CA THR A 110 9.45 -4.86 -10.19
C THR A 110 9.78 -6.01 -9.24
N ALA A 111 9.24 -7.21 -9.51
CA ALA A 111 9.54 -8.39 -8.69
C ALA A 111 11.05 -8.73 -8.69
N GLU A 112 11.69 -8.65 -9.85
CA GLU A 112 13.14 -8.84 -9.99
C GLU A 112 13.93 -7.75 -9.26
N GLN A 113 13.55 -6.47 -9.45
CA GLN A 113 14.22 -5.32 -8.83
C GLN A 113 14.27 -5.41 -7.31
N TYR A 114 13.19 -5.87 -6.67
CA TYR A 114 13.12 -6.04 -5.20
C TYR A 114 13.52 -7.44 -4.72
N GLY A 115 14.04 -8.27 -5.62
CA GLY A 115 14.56 -9.60 -5.31
C GLY A 115 13.51 -10.53 -4.71
N ILE A 116 12.28 -10.51 -5.23
CA ILE A 116 11.18 -11.36 -4.77
C ILE A 116 11.44 -12.81 -5.22
N ARG A 117 11.82 -13.67 -4.27
CA ARG A 117 12.15 -15.09 -4.52
C ARG A 117 11.09 -16.06 -4.01
N GLY A 118 10.09 -15.56 -3.29
CA GLY A 118 8.98 -16.33 -2.74
C GLY A 118 7.80 -15.41 -2.46
N ILE A 119 6.59 -15.96 -2.53
CA ILE A 119 5.35 -15.22 -2.32
C ILE A 119 4.44 -15.95 -1.31
N PRO A 120 3.64 -15.22 -0.50
CA PRO A 120 3.63 -13.76 -0.42
C PRO A 120 4.93 -13.22 0.19
N THR A 121 5.38 -12.05 -0.29
CA THR A 121 6.42 -11.27 0.39
C THR A 121 5.85 -9.90 0.68
N LEU A 122 5.95 -9.48 1.94
CA LEU A 122 5.53 -8.18 2.42
C LEU A 122 6.77 -7.29 2.55
N ILE A 123 6.70 -6.08 1.99
CA ILE A 123 7.74 -5.07 2.17
C ILE A 123 7.08 -3.77 2.63
N VAL A 124 7.63 -3.18 3.69
CA VAL A 124 7.25 -1.85 4.17
C VAL A 124 8.23 -0.83 3.60
N PHE A 125 7.70 0.19 2.93
CA PHE A 125 8.44 1.32 2.41
C PHE A 125 8.18 2.56 3.25
N LYS A 126 9.24 3.29 3.61
CA LYS A 126 9.17 4.60 4.25
C LYS A 126 10.01 5.58 3.43
N GLY A 127 9.39 6.65 2.92
CA GLY A 127 10.06 7.60 2.03
C GLY A 127 10.68 6.95 0.78
N GLY A 128 10.00 5.97 0.18
CA GLY A 128 10.46 5.22 -0.99
C GLY A 128 11.55 4.18 -0.74
N LYS A 129 12.02 4.01 0.51
CA LYS A 129 13.05 3.04 0.86
C LYS A 129 12.45 1.86 1.61
N GLU A 130 12.97 0.67 1.34
CA GLU A 130 12.63 -0.53 2.10
C GLU A 130 13.09 -0.36 3.56
N ALA A 131 12.14 -0.43 4.49
CA ALA A 131 12.38 -0.33 5.93
C ALA A 131 12.30 -1.72 6.60
N ALA A 132 11.35 -2.55 6.18
CA ALA A 132 11.20 -3.90 6.71
C ALA A 132 10.68 -4.86 5.63
N ARG A 133 10.99 -6.15 5.78
CA ARG A 133 10.51 -7.20 4.87
C ARG A 133 10.20 -8.50 5.58
N ARG A 134 9.23 -9.23 5.04
CA ARG A 134 8.90 -10.58 5.50
C ARG A 134 8.36 -11.45 4.37
N THR A 135 8.88 -12.66 4.24
CA THR A 135 8.35 -13.65 3.29
C THR A 135 7.52 -14.70 4.02
N GLY A 136 6.40 -15.09 3.41
CA GLY A 136 5.45 -16.08 3.93
C GLY A 136 4.21 -15.45 4.58
N VAL A 137 3.26 -16.31 4.94
CA VAL A 137 2.04 -15.91 5.66
C VAL A 137 2.41 -15.53 7.10
N VAL A 138 1.85 -14.44 7.58
CA VAL A 138 2.05 -13.96 8.95
C VAL A 138 0.74 -13.55 9.60
N ALA A 139 0.71 -13.57 10.94
CA ALA A 139 -0.40 -13.05 11.71
C ALA A 139 -0.39 -11.52 11.75
N ARG A 140 -1.52 -10.91 12.11
CA ARG A 140 -1.67 -9.46 12.21
C ARG A 140 -0.61 -8.79 13.10
N GLU A 141 -0.26 -9.39 14.23
CA GLU A 141 0.77 -8.87 15.15
C GLU A 141 2.12 -8.64 14.45
N GLU A 142 2.51 -9.53 13.53
CA GLU A 142 3.74 -9.36 12.76
C GLU A 142 3.64 -8.18 11.76
N LEU A 143 2.45 -7.89 11.24
CA LEU A 143 2.24 -6.69 10.41
C LEU A 143 2.44 -5.41 11.21
N GLU A 144 1.99 -5.38 12.47
CA GLU A 144 2.24 -4.27 13.39
C GLU A 144 3.76 -4.09 13.62
N ASN A 145 4.48 -5.20 13.86
CA ASN A 145 5.93 -5.18 14.05
C ASN A 145 6.67 -4.65 12.81
N LEU A 146 6.26 -5.09 11.62
CA LEU A 146 6.86 -4.62 10.36
C LEU A 146 6.61 -3.13 10.13
N LEU A 147 5.42 -2.62 10.48
CA LEU A 147 5.10 -1.20 10.34
C LEU A 147 5.90 -0.34 11.34
N ALA A 148 6.08 -0.84 12.57
CA ALA A 148 6.80 -0.15 13.63
C ALA A 148 8.32 -0.10 13.43
N GLY A 149 8.92 -1.07 12.74
CA GLY A 149 10.38 -1.13 12.51
C GLY A 149 10.94 0.07 11.74
N ASP A 150 12.11 0.57 12.16
CA ASP A 150 12.83 1.70 11.55
C ASP A 150 13.72 1.32 10.37
#